data_AF-U2SYK4-F1
#
_entry.id   AF-U2SYK4-F1
#
_cell.length_a   1.000
_cell.length_b   1.000
_cell.length_c   1.000
_cell.angle_alpha   90.00
_cell.angle_beta   90.00
_cell.angle_gamma   90.00
#
_symmetry.space_group_name_H-M   'P 1'
#
loop_
_entity.id
_entity.type
_entity.pdbx_description
1 polymer ?
#
loop_
_entity_poly.entity_id
_entity_poly.type
_entity_poly.pdbx_seq_one_letter_code
_entity_poly.pdbx_strand_id
1 'polypeptide(L)'
;MKAGKKLGIALIAFSLGAAGLTQASLAGWNQKNGKYYYIDEKTNTRITGKWIHTNSGYYYIGSDGYMVTGWKRINNNWHFFNKSGLMVTGWRKVENSWYYLKSDGVMQTGWLKTTKDGKVSWYYLKSSGVMATGWRPLNNKWYYFETGEEEGVMAMDKWEKLKDKWYHFGSDGAMQTGWIQINEGPYYYLNSTTGVMETGWKTDTEGNKYYLRPESGKMAVAWYKIDNAWYYFAQNGKMVKGWLQDGNRYYYLSEGKMVVNQELSIDGKSYRFDGSGVCTSDVSSVSAAQATAKELKENKQSKNTGSSDGPGAAVGSGAKGTQGTQADGSSSTEKKSENASSSAAASSSSASSSSSSSGGEEAVPNSAKNNGGKNKTAATKSSELVEGGTAGPD
;
A
#
# COMPACT_ATOMS: atom_id res chain seq x y z
N MET A 1 8.41 -5.69 36.39
CA MET A 1 7.73 -5.36 37.67
C MET A 1 7.34 -3.88 37.68
N LYS A 2 6.06 -3.54 37.84
CA LYS A 2 5.57 -2.27 38.42
C LYS A 2 4.09 -2.42 38.80
N ALA A 3 3.67 -1.71 39.84
CA ALA A 3 2.60 -2.17 40.73
C ALA A 3 1.18 -1.96 40.20
N GLY A 4 0.33 -2.98 40.33
CA GLY A 4 -1.12 -2.82 40.25
C GLY A 4 -1.64 -2.15 41.53
N LYS A 5 -2.20 -0.95 41.42
CA LYS A 5 -2.94 -0.32 42.53
C LYS A 5 -4.25 -1.07 42.74
N LYS A 6 -4.36 -1.81 43.84
CA LYS A 6 -5.64 -2.37 44.32
C LYS A 6 -6.58 -1.20 44.63
N LEU A 7 -7.82 -1.26 44.16
CA LEU A 7 -8.86 -0.37 44.70
C LEU A 7 -9.15 -0.78 46.14
N GLY A 8 -9.14 0.20 47.05
CA GLY A 8 -9.64 0.00 48.41
C GLY A 8 -11.16 -0.11 48.39
N ILE A 9 -11.69 -1.32 48.38
CA ILE A 9 -13.10 -1.58 48.63
C ILE A 9 -13.29 -1.58 50.15
N ALA A 10 -14.02 -0.60 50.68
CA ALA A 10 -14.46 -0.60 52.06
C ALA A 10 -15.56 -1.67 52.25
N LEU A 11 -15.14 -2.90 52.56
CA LEU A 11 -16.02 -3.97 53.00
C LEU A 11 -16.48 -3.68 54.43
N ILE A 12 -17.68 -3.10 54.57
CA ILE A 12 -18.35 -3.00 55.86
C ILE A 12 -19.26 -4.22 56.01
N ALA A 13 -18.83 -5.19 56.82
CA ALA A 13 -19.67 -6.27 57.30
C ALA A 13 -20.44 -5.80 58.55
N PHE A 14 -21.75 -6.03 58.58
CA PHE A 14 -22.56 -5.92 59.80
C PHE A 14 -23.37 -7.19 59.99
N SER A 15 -23.36 -7.72 61.21
CA SER A 15 -24.16 -8.86 61.63
C SER A 15 -25.14 -8.44 62.74
N LEU A 16 -26.35 -9.01 62.67
CA LEU A 16 -27.46 -9.01 63.64
C LEU A 16 -28.15 -7.66 63.96
N GLY A 17 -29.49 -7.71 63.98
CA GLY A 17 -30.36 -6.66 64.52
C GLY A 17 -31.68 -6.51 63.76
N ALA A 18 -32.74 -7.22 64.17
CA ALA A 18 -34.05 -7.12 63.53
C ALA A 18 -34.85 -5.89 64.02
N ALA A 19 -34.68 -4.77 63.34
CA ALA A 19 -35.61 -3.64 63.33
C ALA A 19 -35.49 -2.92 61.97
N GLY A 20 -36.56 -2.28 61.51
CA GLY A 20 -36.65 -1.67 60.17
C GLY A 20 -35.77 -0.44 59.96
N LEU A 21 -34.45 -0.60 59.95
CA LEU A 21 -33.52 0.42 59.52
C LEU A 21 -33.60 0.57 58.01
N THR A 22 -34.29 1.62 57.54
CA THR A 22 -34.15 2.08 56.16
C THR A 22 -32.69 2.47 55.96
N GLN A 23 -31.94 1.63 55.26
CA GLN A 23 -30.53 1.84 54.97
C GLN A 23 -30.40 3.14 54.16
N ALA A 24 -30.06 4.24 54.84
CA ALA A 24 -29.92 5.55 54.22
C ALA A 24 -28.82 5.46 53.16
N SER A 25 -29.21 5.57 51.89
CA SER A 25 -28.27 5.54 50.79
C SER A 25 -27.39 6.77 50.87
N LEU A 26 -26.13 6.59 51.23
CA LEU A 26 -25.17 7.68 51.32
C LEU A 26 -24.96 8.29 49.93
N ALA A 27 -24.64 9.58 49.90
CA ALA A 27 -24.22 10.28 48.69
C ALA A 27 -23.07 9.51 47.98
N GLY A 28 -23.08 9.51 46.64
CA GLY A 28 -22.09 8.84 45.82
C GLY A 28 -22.45 7.40 45.42
N TRP A 29 -21.42 6.56 45.27
CA TRP A 29 -21.55 5.20 44.75
C TRP A 29 -22.15 4.23 45.76
N ASN A 30 -23.20 3.53 45.33
CA ASN A 30 -23.90 2.50 46.10
C ASN A 30 -24.06 1.23 45.25
N GLN A 31 -24.37 0.09 45.89
CA GLN A 31 -24.58 -1.19 45.21
C GLN A 31 -25.85 -1.89 45.71
N LYS A 32 -26.60 -2.52 44.80
CA LYS A 32 -27.75 -3.38 45.11
C LYS A 32 -27.80 -4.55 44.15
N ASN A 33 -27.90 -5.77 44.66
CA ASN A 33 -27.96 -7.02 43.88
C ASN A 33 -26.86 -7.11 42.82
N GLY A 34 -25.61 -6.80 43.21
CA GLY A 34 -24.45 -6.79 42.31
C GLY A 34 -24.34 -5.56 41.39
N LYS A 35 -25.42 -4.82 41.14
CA LYS A 35 -25.43 -3.63 40.28
C LYS A 35 -25.11 -2.35 41.04
N TYR A 36 -24.30 -1.47 40.45
CA TYR A 36 -23.93 -0.17 41.01
C TYR A 36 -24.92 0.93 40.60
N TYR A 37 -25.20 1.86 41.49
CA TYR A 37 -25.97 3.07 41.23
C TYR A 37 -25.33 4.27 41.95
N TYR A 38 -25.77 5.48 41.63
CA TYR A 38 -25.22 6.71 42.21
C TYR A 38 -26.32 7.57 42.82
N ILE A 39 -26.06 8.10 44.02
CA ILE A 39 -26.87 9.11 44.69
C ILE A 39 -26.16 10.47 44.51
N ASP A 40 -26.87 11.45 43.99
CA ASP A 40 -26.38 12.82 43.82
C ASP A 40 -26.06 13.47 45.17
N GLU A 41 -24.86 14.03 45.29
CA GLU A 41 -24.32 14.51 46.57
C GLU A 41 -25.00 15.78 47.09
N LYS A 42 -25.69 16.53 46.21
CA LYS A 42 -26.34 17.81 46.56
C LYS A 42 -27.82 17.65 46.88
N THR A 43 -28.50 16.80 46.12
CA THR A 43 -29.95 16.56 46.24
C THR A 43 -30.29 15.31 47.04
N ASN A 44 -29.30 14.44 47.31
CA ASN A 44 -29.47 13.12 47.91
C ASN A 44 -30.47 12.22 47.15
N THR A 45 -30.58 12.41 45.83
CA THR A 45 -31.50 11.63 44.96
C THR A 45 -30.75 10.69 44.03
N ARG A 46 -31.38 9.57 43.64
CA ARG A 46 -30.77 8.60 42.73
C ARG A 46 -30.69 9.15 41.30
N ILE A 47 -29.48 9.17 40.75
CA ILE A 47 -29.26 9.51 39.34
C ILE A 47 -29.82 8.42 38.43
N THR A 48 -30.49 8.83 37.35
CA THR A 48 -30.94 7.98 36.24
C THR A 48 -30.69 8.70 34.91
N GLY A 49 -30.35 7.94 33.86
CA GLY A 49 -30.23 8.45 32.48
C GLY A 49 -29.16 9.53 32.22
N LYS A 50 -28.20 9.72 33.12
CA LYS A 50 -27.25 10.85 33.09
C LYS A 50 -25.79 10.41 33.14
N TRP A 51 -24.95 11.26 32.58
CA TRP A 51 -23.50 11.22 32.77
C TRP A 51 -23.12 11.65 34.19
N ILE A 52 -22.06 11.05 34.72
CA ILE A 52 -21.43 11.42 35.98
C ILE A 52 -19.94 11.58 35.72
N HIS A 53 -19.37 12.68 36.19
CA HIS A 53 -17.93 12.93 36.16
C HIS A 53 -17.37 12.83 37.57
N THR A 54 -16.30 12.07 37.75
CA THR A 54 -15.60 11.91 39.03
C THR A 54 -14.10 12.08 38.81
N ASN A 55 -13.31 12.13 39.88
CA ASN A 55 -11.84 12.14 39.80
C ASN A 55 -11.24 10.92 39.06
N SER A 56 -12.00 9.85 38.86
CA SER A 56 -11.58 8.68 38.08
C SER A 56 -11.92 8.77 36.59
N GLY A 57 -12.73 9.75 36.18
CA GLY A 57 -13.25 9.91 34.82
C GLY A 57 -14.78 9.85 34.75
N TYR A 58 -15.28 9.62 33.53
CA TYR A 58 -16.70 9.65 33.19
C TYR A 58 -17.36 8.28 33.30
N TYR A 59 -18.60 8.29 33.79
CA TYR A 59 -19.51 7.15 33.90
C TYR A 59 -20.87 7.55 33.33
N TYR A 60 -21.69 6.57 32.96
CA TYR A 60 -23.09 6.81 32.61
C TYR A 60 -24.00 5.89 33.43
N ILE A 61 -25.04 6.47 34.02
CA ILE A 61 -26.08 5.73 34.71
C ILE A 61 -27.26 5.58 33.74
N GLY A 62 -27.71 4.36 33.51
CA GLY A 62 -28.85 4.03 32.66
C GLY A 62 -30.17 4.61 33.16
N SER A 63 -31.19 4.55 32.32
CA SER A 63 -32.57 4.90 32.69
C SER A 63 -33.16 3.96 33.75
N ASP A 64 -32.61 2.74 33.88
CA ASP A 64 -32.87 1.80 34.98
C ASP A 64 -32.18 2.19 36.31
N GLY A 65 -31.43 3.31 36.30
CA GLY A 65 -30.72 3.86 37.44
C GLY A 65 -29.45 3.08 37.83
N TYR A 66 -28.93 2.22 36.96
CA TYR A 66 -27.72 1.44 37.22
C TYR A 66 -26.56 1.83 36.28
N MET A 67 -25.33 1.65 36.76
CA MET A 67 -24.11 1.95 36.03
C MET A 67 -24.00 1.11 34.76
N VAL A 68 -23.76 1.78 33.64
CA VAL A 68 -23.54 1.12 32.35
C VAL A 68 -22.13 0.54 32.27
N THR A 69 -22.03 -0.66 31.69
CA THR A 69 -20.77 -1.29 31.25
C THR A 69 -20.96 -1.79 29.81
N GLY A 70 -19.87 -1.98 29.07
CA GLY A 70 -19.92 -2.38 27.66
C GLY A 70 -20.37 -1.26 26.72
N TRP A 71 -20.93 -1.63 25.57
CA TRP A 71 -21.42 -0.70 24.56
C TRP A 71 -22.75 -0.06 24.96
N LYS A 72 -22.86 1.26 24.79
CA LYS A 72 -24.12 1.99 24.96
C LYS A 72 -24.23 3.14 23.96
N ARG A 73 -25.40 3.23 23.30
CA ARG A 73 -25.75 4.39 22.49
C ARG A 73 -26.39 5.47 23.38
N ILE A 74 -25.84 6.67 23.36
CA ILE A 74 -26.25 7.84 24.15
C ILE A 74 -26.27 9.03 23.19
N ASN A 75 -27.39 9.78 23.11
CA ASN A 75 -27.55 10.92 22.21
C ASN A 75 -27.11 10.61 20.75
N ASN A 76 -27.58 9.46 20.24
CA ASN A 76 -27.24 8.86 18.94
C ASN A 76 -25.78 8.41 18.73
N ASN A 77 -24.87 8.69 19.67
CA ASN A 77 -23.46 8.29 19.60
C ASN A 77 -23.19 6.99 20.37
N TRP A 78 -22.30 6.14 19.86
CA TRP A 78 -21.85 4.95 20.60
C TRP A 78 -20.69 5.28 21.52
N HIS A 79 -20.78 4.82 22.77
CA HIS A 79 -19.72 4.89 23.78
C HIS A 79 -19.43 3.47 24.29
N PHE A 80 -18.20 3.22 24.74
CA PHE A 80 -17.81 1.98 25.40
C PHE A 80 -17.37 2.25 26.84
N PHE A 81 -17.94 1.50 27.78
CA PHE A 81 -17.60 1.55 29.19
C PHE A 81 -16.89 0.25 29.59
N ASN A 82 -15.81 0.35 30.37
CA ASN A 82 -15.07 -0.82 30.82
C ASN A 82 -15.85 -1.62 31.89
N LYS A 83 -15.26 -2.71 32.42
CA LYS A 83 -15.91 -3.53 33.47
C LYS A 83 -16.17 -2.80 34.79
N SER A 84 -15.50 -1.68 35.06
CA SER A 84 -15.75 -0.82 36.22
C SER A 84 -16.66 0.37 35.90
N GLY A 85 -17.27 0.42 34.71
CA GLY A 85 -18.17 1.49 34.28
C GLY A 85 -17.50 2.80 33.85
N LEU A 86 -16.16 2.83 33.78
CA LEU A 86 -15.43 3.98 33.26
C LEU A 86 -15.51 4.03 31.73
N MET A 87 -15.84 5.21 31.20
CA MET A 87 -15.82 5.50 29.77
C MET A 87 -14.41 5.30 29.20
N VAL A 88 -14.31 4.60 28.07
CA VAL A 88 -13.05 4.32 27.38
C VAL A 88 -12.82 5.33 26.27
N THR A 89 -11.57 5.76 26.13
CA THR A 89 -11.06 6.57 25.01
C THR A 89 -9.86 5.85 24.37
N GLY A 90 -9.49 6.25 23.15
CA GLY A 90 -8.41 5.64 22.37
C GLY A 90 -8.75 4.29 21.77
N TRP A 91 -7.71 3.53 21.39
CA TRP A 91 -7.83 2.19 20.81
C TRP A 91 -8.32 1.16 21.84
N ARG A 92 -9.32 0.36 21.44
CA ARG A 92 -9.89 -0.69 22.27
C ARG A 92 -10.21 -1.94 21.46
N LYS A 93 -9.66 -3.09 21.87
CA LYS A 93 -10.06 -4.41 21.37
C LYS A 93 -11.25 -4.93 22.19
N VAL A 94 -12.34 -5.29 21.50
CA VAL A 94 -13.56 -5.89 22.06
C VAL A 94 -13.94 -7.08 21.17
N GLU A 95 -14.09 -8.27 21.74
CA GLU A 95 -14.52 -9.49 21.01
C GLU A 95 -13.72 -9.70 19.70
N ASN A 96 -12.40 -9.67 19.85
CA ASN A 96 -11.39 -9.74 18.78
C ASN A 96 -11.41 -8.61 17.72
N SER A 97 -12.33 -7.65 17.80
CA SER A 97 -12.38 -6.48 16.90
C SER A 97 -11.75 -5.24 17.53
N TRP A 98 -10.97 -4.48 16.76
CA TRP A 98 -10.46 -3.17 17.17
C TRP A 98 -11.47 -2.06 16.88
N TYR A 99 -11.59 -1.12 17.82
CA TYR A 99 -12.38 0.10 17.74
C TYR A 99 -11.54 1.27 18.22
N TYR A 100 -11.88 2.49 17.80
CA TYR A 100 -11.31 3.72 18.35
C TYR A 100 -12.41 4.58 18.96
N LEU A 101 -12.22 4.98 20.21
CA LEU A 101 -13.10 5.93 20.91
C LEU A 101 -12.38 7.28 20.94
N LYS A 102 -13.03 8.35 20.50
CA LYS A 102 -12.48 9.72 20.55
C LYS A 102 -12.30 10.20 22.00
N SER A 103 -11.72 11.39 22.19
CA SER A 103 -11.53 12.00 23.52
C SER A 103 -12.85 12.29 24.27
N ASP A 104 -13.94 12.54 23.54
CA ASP A 104 -15.32 12.63 24.06
C ASP A 104 -15.97 11.24 24.32
N GLY A 105 -15.21 10.16 24.14
CA GLY A 105 -15.66 8.77 24.26
C GLY A 105 -16.60 8.30 23.14
N VAL A 106 -16.88 9.12 22.13
CA VAL A 106 -17.70 8.73 20.98
C VAL A 106 -16.88 7.84 20.05
N MET A 107 -17.45 6.72 19.64
CA MET A 107 -16.85 5.77 18.69
C MET A 107 -16.60 6.43 17.33
N GLN A 108 -15.37 6.31 16.85
CA GLN A 108 -14.96 6.77 15.53
C GLN A 108 -15.49 5.83 14.44
N THR A 109 -15.93 6.41 13.34
CA THR A 109 -16.17 5.74 12.06
C THR A 109 -15.48 6.53 10.95
N GLY A 110 -15.27 5.89 9.79
CA GLY A 110 -14.51 6.47 8.68
C GLY A 110 -13.00 6.54 8.95
N TRP A 111 -12.34 7.50 8.31
CA TRP A 111 -10.89 7.68 8.40
C TRP A 111 -10.43 8.10 9.80
N LEU A 112 -9.27 7.56 10.21
CA LEU A 112 -8.57 7.95 11.43
C LEU A 112 -7.08 8.12 11.11
N LYS A 113 -6.55 9.30 11.40
CA LYS A 113 -5.11 9.58 11.42
C LYS A 113 -4.62 9.54 12.86
N THR A 114 -3.55 8.79 13.12
CA THR A 114 -2.86 8.82 14.42
C THR A 114 -1.39 9.14 14.22
N THR A 115 -0.79 9.88 15.14
CA THR A 115 0.66 10.07 15.19
C THR A 115 1.18 9.41 16.46
N LYS A 116 2.20 8.56 16.34
CA LYS A 116 2.89 7.92 17.47
C LYS A 116 4.39 7.98 17.22
N ASP A 117 5.15 8.49 18.19
CA ASP A 117 6.63 8.58 18.11
C ASP A 117 7.13 9.27 16.82
N GLY A 118 6.37 10.27 16.33
CA GLY A 118 6.62 10.98 15.07
C GLY A 118 6.11 10.27 13.80
N LYS A 119 5.88 8.95 13.83
CA LYS A 119 5.28 8.20 12.71
C LYS A 119 3.79 8.51 12.60
N VAL A 120 3.34 8.84 11.38
CA VAL A 120 1.94 8.98 11.01
C VAL A 120 1.42 7.64 10.48
N SER A 121 0.27 7.20 11.00
CA SER A 121 -0.46 6.04 10.51
C SER A 121 -1.91 6.40 10.21
N TRP A 122 -2.45 5.84 9.13
CA TRP A 122 -3.85 5.97 8.75
C TRP A 122 -4.58 4.64 8.93
N TYR A 123 -5.82 4.71 9.39
CA TYR A 123 -6.71 3.58 9.61
C TYR A 123 -8.10 3.95 9.05
N TYR A 124 -8.92 2.93 8.81
CA TYR A 124 -10.33 3.12 8.47
C TYR A 124 -11.22 2.29 9.42
N LEU A 125 -12.13 2.95 10.12
CA LEU A 125 -13.13 2.33 10.97
C LEU A 125 -14.41 2.18 10.13
N LYS A 126 -14.92 0.96 10.00
CA LYS A 126 -16.16 0.69 9.24
C LYS A 126 -17.36 1.38 9.91
N SER A 127 -18.52 1.42 9.26
CA SER A 127 -19.76 1.96 9.84
C SER A 127 -20.15 1.34 11.19
N SER A 128 -19.74 0.08 11.44
CA SER A 128 -19.89 -0.60 12.73
C SER A 128 -18.85 -0.20 13.80
N GLY A 129 -17.94 0.73 13.50
CA GLY A 129 -16.79 1.11 14.34
C GLY A 129 -15.62 0.12 14.32
N VAL A 130 -15.80 -1.08 13.76
CA VAL A 130 -14.74 -2.07 13.66
C VAL A 130 -13.69 -1.61 12.65
N MET A 131 -12.42 -1.62 13.04
CA MET A 131 -11.27 -1.35 12.18
C MET A 131 -11.26 -2.25 10.94
N ALA A 132 -10.92 -1.66 9.80
CA ALA A 132 -10.71 -2.38 8.55
C ALA A 132 -9.32 -3.01 8.52
N THR A 133 -9.27 -4.21 7.95
CA THR A 133 -8.06 -4.91 7.54
C THR A 133 -8.30 -5.47 6.12
N GLY A 134 -7.20 -5.73 5.41
CA GLY A 134 -7.19 -6.18 4.02
C GLY A 134 -7.64 -5.11 3.02
N TRP A 135 -8.01 -5.57 1.82
CA TRP A 135 -8.49 -4.75 0.72
C TRP A 135 -9.82 -4.06 1.03
N ARG A 136 -9.94 -2.78 0.63
CA ARG A 136 -11.18 -1.99 0.74
C ARG A 136 -11.38 -1.09 -0.49
N PRO A 137 -12.51 -1.19 -1.19
CA PRO A 137 -12.95 -0.16 -2.11
C PRO A 137 -13.59 0.99 -1.31
N LEU A 138 -13.09 2.20 -1.47
CA LEU A 138 -13.58 3.42 -0.82
C LEU A 138 -13.56 4.55 -1.85
N ASN A 139 -14.69 5.25 -2.06
CA ASN A 139 -14.80 6.40 -2.98
C ASN A 139 -14.18 6.14 -4.38
N ASN A 140 -14.51 5.01 -4.99
CA ASN A 140 -13.99 4.55 -6.30
C ASN A 140 -12.46 4.34 -6.38
N LYS A 141 -11.78 4.21 -5.22
CA LYS A 141 -10.35 3.85 -5.10
C LYS A 141 -10.20 2.57 -4.28
N TRP A 142 -9.13 1.82 -4.52
CA TRP A 142 -8.76 0.66 -3.71
C TRP A 142 -7.67 1.02 -2.71
N TYR A 143 -7.85 0.59 -1.47
CA TYR A 143 -6.91 0.74 -0.36
C TYR A 143 -6.59 -0.64 0.22
N TYR A 144 -5.40 -0.78 0.80
CA TYR A 144 -5.04 -1.96 1.57
C TYR A 144 -4.66 -1.56 2.99
N PHE A 145 -5.31 -2.20 3.97
CA PHE A 145 -5.00 -2.07 5.38
C PHE A 145 -4.29 -3.34 5.83
N GLU A 146 -3.11 -3.20 6.43
CA GLU A 146 -2.23 -4.32 6.73
C GLU A 146 -2.86 -5.36 7.65
N THR A 147 -2.47 -6.62 7.45
CA THR A 147 -2.93 -7.78 8.24
C THR A 147 -1.81 -8.43 9.06
N GLY A 148 -0.61 -7.83 9.06
CA GLY A 148 0.60 -8.33 9.72
C GLY A 148 0.88 -7.60 11.04
N GLU A 149 2.16 -7.30 11.28
CA GLU A 149 2.61 -6.66 12.53
C GLU A 149 2.02 -5.25 12.73
N GLU A 150 1.80 -4.49 11.65
CA GLU A 150 1.12 -3.18 11.69
C GLU A 150 -0.39 -3.31 11.37
N GLU A 151 -1.08 -4.30 11.97
CA GLU A 151 -2.52 -4.58 11.73
C GLU A 151 -3.39 -3.31 11.66
N GLY A 152 -4.06 -3.13 10.52
CA GLY A 152 -4.97 -2.01 10.25
C GLY A 152 -4.34 -0.73 9.72
N VAL A 153 -3.01 -0.62 9.67
CA VAL A 153 -2.32 0.53 9.06
C VAL A 153 -2.51 0.49 7.55
N MET A 154 -2.86 1.63 6.95
CA MET A 154 -2.99 1.78 5.50
C MET A 154 -1.63 1.73 4.81
N ALA A 155 -1.49 0.89 3.78
CA ALA A 155 -0.35 0.93 2.87
C ALA A 155 -0.34 2.24 2.06
N MET A 156 0.80 2.93 2.05
CA MET A 156 0.97 4.28 1.49
C MET A 156 2.44 4.48 1.11
N ASP A 157 2.71 5.13 -0.02
CA ASP A 157 4.06 5.38 -0.55
C ASP A 157 4.98 4.15 -0.60
N LYS A 158 4.43 2.97 -0.95
CA LYS A 158 5.21 1.73 -0.99
C LYS A 158 4.72 0.70 -2.01
N TRP A 159 5.66 -0.17 -2.38
CA TRP A 159 5.39 -1.50 -2.90
C TRP A 159 4.92 -2.43 -1.77
N GLU A 160 3.95 -3.29 -2.09
CA GLU A 160 3.45 -4.33 -1.20
C GLU A 160 3.34 -5.65 -1.96
N LYS A 161 3.91 -6.74 -1.42
CA LYS A 161 3.78 -8.09 -1.99
C LYS A 161 2.66 -8.84 -1.30
N LEU A 162 1.50 -8.93 -1.94
CA LEU A 162 0.33 -9.61 -1.39
C LEU A 162 0.20 -10.99 -2.04
N LYS A 163 0.57 -12.02 -1.29
CA LYS A 163 0.83 -13.39 -1.79
C LYS A 163 1.98 -13.33 -2.81
N ASP A 164 1.69 -13.66 -4.07
CA ASP A 164 2.67 -13.65 -5.17
C ASP A 164 2.46 -12.53 -6.18
N LYS A 165 1.74 -11.48 -5.79
CA LYS A 165 1.44 -10.32 -6.63
C LYS A 165 1.95 -9.04 -5.98
N TRP A 166 2.65 -8.23 -6.76
CA TRP A 166 3.11 -6.91 -6.35
C TRP A 166 2.08 -5.83 -6.71
N TYR A 167 1.89 -4.90 -5.79
CA TYR A 167 1.03 -3.73 -5.92
C TYR A 167 1.82 -2.51 -5.44
N HIS A 168 1.51 -1.32 -5.96
CA HIS A 168 2.05 -0.05 -5.46
C HIS A 168 0.93 0.82 -4.91
N PHE A 169 1.15 1.46 -3.76
CA PHE A 169 0.22 2.41 -3.14
C PHE A 169 0.83 3.81 -3.17
N GLY A 170 0.04 4.80 -3.60
CA GLY A 170 0.46 6.20 -3.68
C GLY A 170 0.49 6.90 -2.31
N SER A 171 0.79 8.20 -2.32
CA SER A 171 0.86 9.05 -1.12
C SER A 171 -0.47 9.37 -0.47
N ASP A 172 -1.58 9.12 -1.16
CA ASP A 172 -2.92 9.12 -0.60
C ASP A 172 -3.37 7.73 -0.11
N GLY A 173 -2.52 6.70 -0.25
CA GLY A 173 -2.81 5.30 0.04
C GLY A 173 -3.60 4.55 -1.03
N ALA A 174 -3.91 5.19 -2.16
CA ALA A 174 -4.64 4.52 -3.24
C ALA A 174 -3.73 3.59 -4.04
N MET A 175 -4.21 2.37 -4.29
CA MET A 175 -3.61 1.41 -5.19
C MET A 175 -3.46 2.03 -6.59
N GLN A 176 -2.23 1.99 -7.11
CA GLN A 176 -1.89 2.52 -8.42
C GLN A 176 -2.26 1.53 -9.54
N THR A 177 -2.58 2.08 -10.71
CA THR A 177 -2.92 1.34 -11.94
C THR A 177 -2.32 2.07 -13.15
N GLY A 178 -2.06 1.33 -14.23
CA GLY A 178 -1.42 1.86 -15.42
C GLY A 178 0.09 2.06 -15.27
N TRP A 179 0.65 2.97 -16.06
CA TRP A 179 2.05 3.37 -15.98
C TRP A 179 2.31 4.23 -14.75
N ILE A 180 3.31 3.88 -13.94
CA ILE A 180 3.83 4.75 -12.89
C ILE A 180 5.34 4.92 -13.01
N GLN A 181 5.84 6.05 -12.54
CA GLN A 181 7.26 6.29 -12.29
C GLN A 181 7.45 6.47 -10.77
N ILE A 182 8.51 5.88 -10.21
CA ILE A 182 8.77 5.92 -8.77
C ILE A 182 10.10 6.62 -8.53
N ASN A 183 10.08 7.68 -7.70
CA ASN A 183 11.27 8.44 -7.28
C ASN A 183 12.18 8.88 -8.43
N GLU A 184 11.60 9.43 -9.50
CA GLU A 184 12.29 9.81 -10.76
C GLU A 184 13.04 8.65 -11.46
N GLY A 185 12.86 7.43 -10.96
CA GLY A 185 13.52 6.21 -11.41
C GLY A 185 12.84 5.54 -12.61
N PRO A 186 12.94 4.21 -12.74
CA PRO A 186 12.33 3.48 -13.83
C PRO A 186 10.80 3.52 -13.77
N TYR A 187 10.18 3.36 -14.94
CA TYR A 187 8.73 3.14 -15.06
C TYR A 187 8.39 1.69 -14.73
N TYR A 188 7.15 1.47 -14.27
CA TYR A 188 6.52 0.18 -14.06
C TYR A 188 5.12 0.22 -14.68
N TYR A 189 4.58 -0.94 -15.05
CA TYR A 189 3.19 -1.06 -15.47
C TYR A 189 2.40 -1.92 -14.49
N LEU A 190 1.34 -1.34 -13.93
CA LEU A 190 0.37 -2.00 -13.06
C LEU A 190 -0.88 -2.25 -13.91
N ASN A 191 -1.39 -3.48 -13.89
CA ASN A 191 -2.58 -3.87 -14.63
C ASN A 191 -3.74 -2.90 -14.37
N SER A 192 -4.30 -2.29 -15.42
CA SER A 192 -5.24 -1.16 -15.29
C SER A 192 -6.52 -1.47 -14.50
N THR A 193 -6.92 -2.74 -14.36
CA THR A 193 -8.11 -3.16 -13.60
C THR A 193 -7.76 -3.68 -12.21
N THR A 194 -6.66 -4.44 -12.08
CA THR A 194 -6.34 -5.19 -10.86
C THR A 194 -5.22 -4.60 -10.03
N GLY A 195 -4.46 -3.63 -10.54
CA GLY A 195 -3.30 -3.03 -9.86
C GLY A 195 -2.08 -3.95 -9.70
N VAL A 196 -2.13 -5.16 -10.27
CA VAL A 196 -1.04 -6.14 -10.22
C VAL A 196 0.08 -5.68 -11.15
N MET A 197 1.31 -5.62 -10.65
CA MET A 197 2.50 -5.33 -11.46
C MET A 197 2.67 -6.38 -12.57
N GLU A 198 2.76 -5.93 -13.82
CA GLU A 198 2.99 -6.79 -14.98
C GLU A 198 4.49 -6.90 -15.28
N THR A 199 4.88 -8.04 -15.88
CA THR A 199 6.22 -8.33 -16.37
C THR A 199 6.15 -8.91 -17.79
N GLY A 200 7.26 -8.92 -18.51
CA GLY A 200 7.36 -9.36 -19.89
C GLY A 200 6.93 -8.28 -20.90
N TRP A 201 6.45 -8.72 -22.06
CA TRP A 201 6.06 -7.83 -23.16
C TRP A 201 4.73 -7.13 -22.90
N LYS A 202 4.71 -5.80 -23.01
CA LYS A 202 3.50 -4.99 -23.08
C LYS A 202 3.39 -4.34 -24.45
N THR A 203 2.18 -4.31 -25.00
CA THR A 203 1.85 -3.51 -26.19
C THR A 203 0.79 -2.48 -25.79
N ASP A 204 0.89 -1.25 -26.31
CA ASP A 204 -0.14 -0.22 -26.15
C ASP A 204 -1.15 -0.22 -27.32
N THR A 205 -2.10 0.72 -27.30
CA THR A 205 -3.16 0.84 -28.32
C THR A 205 -2.67 1.33 -29.67
N GLU A 206 -1.47 1.93 -29.74
CA GLU A 206 -0.82 2.34 -30.99
C GLU A 206 0.04 1.22 -31.59
N GLY A 207 0.20 0.09 -30.88
CA GLY A 207 1.06 -1.02 -31.29
C GLY A 207 2.53 -0.86 -30.87
N ASN A 208 2.90 0.18 -30.09
CA ASN A 208 4.25 0.27 -29.55
C ASN A 208 4.47 -0.83 -28.53
N LYS A 209 5.65 -1.46 -28.57
CA LYS A 209 6.05 -2.50 -27.64
C LYS A 209 6.99 -1.96 -26.57
N TYR A 210 6.81 -2.45 -25.35
CA TYR A 210 7.61 -2.18 -24.17
C TYR A 210 7.96 -3.53 -23.53
N TYR A 211 9.02 -3.57 -22.74
CA TYR A 211 9.38 -4.76 -21.97
C TYR A 211 9.56 -4.42 -20.50
N LEU A 212 8.81 -5.10 -19.64
CA LEU A 212 8.86 -4.97 -18.18
C LEU A 212 9.72 -6.12 -17.65
N ARG A 213 10.91 -5.80 -17.14
CA ARG A 213 11.95 -6.77 -16.73
C ARG A 213 11.40 -7.83 -15.74
N PRO A 214 11.37 -9.13 -16.08
CA PRO A 214 10.81 -10.18 -15.22
C PRO A 214 11.33 -10.21 -13.79
N GLU A 215 12.60 -9.84 -13.59
CA GLU A 215 13.29 -9.79 -12.32
C GLU A 215 12.86 -8.64 -11.39
N SER A 216 12.16 -7.61 -11.90
CA SER A 216 11.90 -6.38 -11.13
C SER A 216 10.66 -5.57 -11.52
N GLY A 217 9.99 -5.86 -12.64
CA GLY A 217 8.92 -5.04 -13.20
C GLY A 217 9.38 -3.73 -13.85
N LYS A 218 10.66 -3.36 -13.74
CA LYS A 218 11.22 -2.14 -14.33
C LYS A 218 11.10 -2.17 -15.85
N MET A 219 10.58 -1.10 -16.45
CA MET A 219 10.56 -0.91 -17.89
C MET A 219 12.00 -0.86 -18.44
N ALA A 220 12.28 -1.66 -19.46
CA ALA A 220 13.56 -1.66 -20.14
C ALA A 220 13.75 -0.37 -20.97
N VAL A 221 14.98 0.16 -20.91
CA VAL A 221 15.50 1.23 -21.74
C VAL A 221 16.88 0.81 -22.25
N ALA A 222 17.36 1.45 -23.32
CA ALA A 222 18.58 1.12 -24.05
C ALA A 222 18.61 -0.35 -24.54
N TRP A 223 19.81 -0.90 -24.73
CA TRP A 223 20.00 -2.30 -25.12
C TRP A 223 19.57 -3.26 -24.02
N TYR A 224 18.69 -4.21 -24.32
CA TYR A 224 18.29 -5.27 -23.39
C TYR A 224 18.13 -6.60 -24.14
N LYS A 225 18.53 -7.72 -23.51
CA LYS A 225 18.55 -9.05 -24.14
C LYS A 225 17.36 -9.88 -23.67
N ILE A 226 16.58 -10.41 -24.62
CA ILE A 226 15.36 -11.18 -24.38
C ILE A 226 15.43 -12.44 -25.26
N ASP A 227 15.30 -13.62 -24.66
CA ASP A 227 15.31 -14.92 -25.36
C ASP A 227 16.48 -15.06 -26.36
N ASN A 228 17.69 -14.73 -25.88
CA ASN A 228 18.95 -14.69 -26.62
C ASN A 228 19.07 -13.65 -27.76
N ALA A 229 18.02 -12.88 -28.08
CA ALA A 229 18.08 -11.76 -29.03
C ALA A 229 18.30 -10.42 -28.30
N TRP A 230 19.04 -9.50 -28.90
CA TRP A 230 19.15 -8.12 -28.42
C TRP A 230 18.03 -7.26 -29.00
N TYR A 231 17.50 -6.36 -28.18
CA TYR A 231 16.52 -5.34 -28.55
C TYR A 231 17.03 -3.98 -28.05
N TYR A 232 16.59 -2.89 -28.70
CA TYR A 232 16.82 -1.54 -28.19
C TYR A 232 15.49 -0.87 -27.85
N PHE A 233 15.41 -0.30 -26.65
CA PHE A 233 14.26 0.47 -26.17
C PHE A 233 14.67 1.94 -26.01
N ALA A 234 13.89 2.86 -26.56
CA ALA A 234 14.12 4.29 -26.39
C ALA A 234 13.94 4.72 -24.92
N GLN A 235 14.27 5.98 -24.57
CA GLN A 235 14.20 6.47 -23.19
C GLN A 235 12.77 6.43 -22.60
N ASN A 236 11.75 6.51 -23.46
CA ASN A 236 10.34 6.34 -23.11
C ASN A 236 9.87 4.86 -23.12
N GLY A 237 10.79 3.90 -23.27
CA GLY A 237 10.53 2.46 -23.28
C GLY A 237 9.96 1.89 -24.58
N LYS A 238 9.70 2.71 -25.61
CA LYS A 238 9.24 2.21 -26.92
C LYS A 238 10.37 1.41 -27.60
N MET A 239 10.09 0.16 -27.96
CA MET A 239 10.99 -0.71 -28.71
C MET A 239 11.25 -0.14 -30.11
N VAL A 240 12.53 0.01 -30.47
CA VAL A 240 12.93 0.50 -31.80
C VAL A 240 12.94 -0.66 -32.82
N LYS A 241 12.58 -0.35 -34.07
CA LYS A 241 12.67 -1.24 -35.23
C LYS A 241 13.47 -0.55 -36.35
N GLY A 242 14.02 -1.32 -37.27
CA GLY A 242 14.78 -0.81 -38.41
C GLY A 242 16.19 -0.34 -38.02
N TRP A 243 16.71 0.67 -38.70
CA TRP A 243 18.07 1.18 -38.50
C TRP A 243 18.22 1.93 -37.17
N LEU A 244 19.25 1.56 -36.40
CA LEU A 244 19.68 2.22 -35.17
C LEU A 244 21.18 2.58 -35.27
N GLN A 245 21.53 3.79 -34.87
CA GLN A 245 22.91 4.24 -34.73
C GLN A 245 23.27 4.41 -33.23
N ASP A 246 24.34 3.76 -32.79
CA ASP A 246 24.89 3.86 -31.43
C ASP A 246 26.38 4.26 -31.50
N GLY A 247 26.62 5.56 -31.32
CA GLY A 247 27.89 6.20 -31.62
C GLY A 247 28.21 6.11 -33.12
N ASN A 248 29.37 5.54 -33.45
CA ASN A 248 29.80 5.36 -34.85
C ASN A 248 29.37 4.00 -35.44
N ARG A 249 28.54 3.22 -34.74
CA ARG A 249 28.12 1.87 -35.15
C ARG A 249 26.66 1.88 -35.56
N TYR A 250 26.35 1.16 -36.64
CA TYR A 250 25.00 1.02 -37.18
C TYR A 250 24.52 -0.42 -37.04
N TYR A 251 23.26 -0.58 -36.66
CA TYR A 251 22.59 -1.84 -36.39
C TYR A 251 21.24 -1.87 -37.11
N TYR A 252 20.75 -3.07 -37.41
CA TYR A 252 19.39 -3.25 -37.91
C TYR A 252 18.56 -4.12 -36.97
N LEU A 253 17.40 -3.61 -36.56
CA LEU A 253 16.46 -4.23 -35.64
C LEU A 253 15.26 -4.79 -36.40
N SER A 254 15.45 -5.97 -37.02
CA SER A 254 14.41 -6.66 -37.77
C SER A 254 13.30 -7.16 -36.84
N GLU A 255 12.10 -6.62 -36.99
CA GLU A 255 11.00 -6.78 -36.02
C GLU A 255 11.37 -6.44 -34.55
N GLY A 256 12.40 -5.60 -34.37
CA GLY A 256 12.96 -5.21 -33.07
C GLY A 256 14.17 -6.04 -32.62
N LYS A 257 14.41 -7.21 -33.24
CA LYS A 257 15.56 -8.07 -32.94
C LYS A 257 16.80 -7.60 -33.69
N MET A 258 17.90 -7.41 -32.96
CA MET A 258 19.21 -7.11 -33.54
C MET A 258 19.66 -8.25 -34.44
N VAL A 259 19.93 -7.89 -35.69
CA VAL A 259 20.51 -8.74 -36.72
C VAL A 259 21.98 -9.02 -36.41
N VAL A 260 22.43 -10.26 -36.52
CA VAL A 260 23.81 -10.71 -36.27
C VAL A 260 24.23 -11.80 -37.28
N ASN A 261 25.51 -11.86 -37.63
CA ASN A 261 26.13 -12.91 -38.47
C ASN A 261 25.38 -13.23 -39.77
N GLN A 262 24.77 -12.24 -40.42
CA GLN A 262 24.00 -12.45 -41.65
C GLN A 262 24.07 -11.25 -42.59
N GLU A 263 23.67 -11.49 -43.84
CA GLU A 263 23.51 -10.47 -44.87
C GLU A 263 22.02 -10.28 -45.15
N LEU A 264 21.57 -9.03 -45.27
CA LEU A 264 20.17 -8.69 -45.55
C LEU A 264 20.06 -7.69 -46.70
N SER A 265 19.08 -7.88 -47.58
CA SER A 265 18.63 -6.85 -48.50
C SER A 265 17.63 -5.93 -47.78
N ILE A 266 17.95 -4.65 -47.68
CA ILE A 266 17.14 -3.60 -47.07
C ILE A 266 17.02 -2.48 -48.10
N ASP A 267 15.80 -2.12 -48.48
CA ASP A 267 15.50 -1.11 -49.50
C ASP A 267 16.26 -1.31 -50.83
N GLY A 268 16.48 -2.58 -51.21
CA GLY A 268 17.17 -2.98 -52.44
C GLY A 268 18.70 -2.99 -52.38
N LYS A 269 19.31 -2.64 -51.23
CA LYS A 269 20.77 -2.69 -51.00
C LYS A 269 21.14 -3.82 -50.03
N SER A 270 22.30 -4.45 -50.23
CA SER A 270 22.76 -5.55 -49.37
C SER A 270 23.68 -5.07 -48.24
N TYR A 271 23.35 -5.46 -47.01
CA TYR A 271 24.04 -5.06 -45.79
C TYR A 271 24.52 -6.29 -44.99
N ARG A 272 25.82 -6.33 -44.67
CA ARG A 272 26.46 -7.43 -43.93
C ARG A 272 26.66 -7.05 -42.46
N PHE A 273 26.16 -7.86 -41.55
CA PHE A 273 26.22 -7.63 -40.11
C PHE A 273 27.11 -8.67 -39.41
N ASP A 274 28.00 -8.22 -38.53
CA ASP A 274 28.91 -9.09 -37.78
C ASP A 274 28.25 -9.81 -36.59
N GLY A 275 29.04 -10.56 -35.81
CA GLY A 275 28.56 -11.28 -34.62
C GLY A 275 28.16 -10.40 -33.44
N SER A 276 28.52 -9.10 -33.47
CA SER A 276 28.05 -8.08 -32.54
C SER A 276 26.86 -7.29 -33.10
N GLY A 277 26.42 -7.59 -34.32
CA GLY A 277 25.32 -6.94 -35.03
C GLY A 277 25.68 -5.60 -35.70
N VAL A 278 26.97 -5.27 -35.78
CA VAL A 278 27.44 -4.04 -36.43
C VAL A 278 27.42 -4.22 -37.94
N CYS A 279 26.83 -3.27 -38.65
CA CYS A 279 26.87 -3.21 -40.12
C CYS A 279 28.30 -2.91 -40.60
N THR A 280 28.77 -3.72 -41.54
CA THR A 280 30.11 -3.64 -42.16
C THR A 280 30.08 -3.18 -43.62
N SER A 281 28.88 -3.05 -44.21
CA SER A 281 28.65 -2.42 -45.52
C SER A 281 28.62 -0.88 -45.41
N ASP A 282 28.68 -0.18 -46.54
CA ASP A 282 28.52 1.29 -46.57
C ASP A 282 27.14 1.72 -46.07
N VAL A 283 27.13 2.64 -45.09
CA VAL A 283 25.95 3.22 -44.43
C VAL A 283 25.77 4.70 -44.73
N SER A 284 26.55 5.28 -45.66
CA SER A 284 26.51 6.70 -46.06
C SER A 284 25.12 7.27 -46.40
N SER A 285 24.20 6.40 -46.81
CA SER A 285 22.83 6.72 -47.24
C SER A 285 21.75 6.20 -46.28
N VAL A 286 22.13 5.67 -45.12
CA VAL A 286 21.20 5.14 -44.11
C VAL A 286 20.70 6.24 -43.19
N SER A 287 19.37 6.37 -43.08
CA SER A 287 18.73 7.13 -42.00
C SER A 287 18.45 6.19 -40.83
N ALA A 288 18.90 6.56 -39.62
CA ALA A 288 18.84 5.71 -38.43
C ALA A 288 18.31 6.45 -37.21
N ALA A 289 17.54 5.75 -36.37
CA ALA A 289 17.21 6.22 -35.04
C ALA A 289 18.48 6.33 -34.18
N GLN A 290 18.60 7.38 -33.38
CA GLN A 290 19.77 7.59 -32.53
C GLN A 290 19.61 6.90 -31.16
N ALA A 291 20.61 6.13 -30.76
CA ALA A 291 20.65 5.44 -29.47
C ALA A 291 20.96 6.42 -28.31
N THR A 292 19.97 7.22 -27.92
CA THR A 292 20.10 8.24 -26.86
C THR A 292 19.73 7.75 -25.47
N ALA A 293 19.04 6.62 -25.35
CA ALA A 293 18.57 6.08 -24.09
C ALA A 293 19.71 5.61 -23.20
N LYS A 294 19.62 5.89 -21.90
CA LYS A 294 20.60 5.50 -20.89
C LYS A 294 19.89 4.91 -19.67
N GLU A 295 20.44 3.82 -19.14
CA GLU A 295 20.02 3.34 -17.84
C GLU A 295 20.33 4.38 -16.77
N LEU A 296 19.36 4.63 -15.89
CA LEU A 296 19.59 5.42 -14.68
C LEU A 296 20.54 4.62 -13.78
N LYS A 297 21.71 5.19 -13.48
CA LYS A 297 22.64 4.57 -12.53
C LYS A 297 21.99 4.53 -11.15
N GLU A 298 21.82 3.33 -10.60
CA GLU A 298 21.35 3.18 -9.23
C GLU A 298 22.41 3.73 -8.27
N ASN A 299 22.13 4.89 -7.68
CA ASN A 299 22.90 5.39 -6.54
C ASN A 299 22.69 4.43 -5.36
N LYS A 300 23.65 3.50 -5.15
CA LYS A 300 23.74 2.63 -3.98
C LYS A 300 24.04 3.45 -2.71
N GLN A 301 23.05 4.19 -2.22
CA GLN A 301 23.07 4.85 -0.91
C GLN A 301 21.81 4.56 -0.10
N SER A 302 21.56 3.27 0.12
CA SER A 302 21.04 2.79 1.40
C SER A 302 22.12 1.90 2.03
N LYS A 303 22.53 2.21 3.27
CA LYS A 303 23.68 1.58 3.92
C LYS A 303 23.33 0.17 4.41
N ASN A 304 24.05 -0.85 3.93
CA ASN A 304 24.71 -1.79 4.85
C ASN A 304 25.92 -2.50 4.20
N THR A 305 26.84 -3.00 5.02
CA THR A 305 28.19 -3.44 4.62
C THR A 305 28.27 -4.92 4.22
N GLY A 306 29.05 -5.24 3.18
CA GLY A 306 29.46 -6.60 2.82
C GLY A 306 30.23 -6.64 1.50
N SER A 307 31.48 -7.09 1.51
CA SER A 307 32.41 -7.02 0.36
C SER A 307 32.57 -8.38 -0.34
N SER A 308 32.65 -8.39 -1.68
CA SER A 308 33.42 -9.34 -2.51
C SER A 308 33.26 -9.04 -4.02
N ASP A 309 34.21 -9.50 -4.83
CA ASP A 309 34.66 -8.81 -6.05
C ASP A 309 34.17 -9.34 -7.42
N GLY A 310 34.28 -8.46 -8.43
CA GLY A 310 34.64 -8.78 -9.83
C GLY A 310 33.52 -9.28 -10.77
N PRO A 311 33.81 -9.47 -12.08
CA PRO A 311 35.01 -9.11 -12.86
C PRO A 311 34.76 -7.89 -13.79
N GLY A 312 35.71 -7.29 -14.52
CA GLY A 312 37.14 -7.59 -14.68
C GLY A 312 37.59 -7.54 -16.14
N ALA A 313 38.23 -6.44 -16.57
CA ALA A 313 38.96 -6.34 -17.84
C ALA A 313 40.11 -5.32 -17.73
N ALA A 314 41.36 -5.75 -17.93
CA ALA A 314 42.53 -4.90 -18.15
C ALA A 314 42.50 -4.34 -19.60
N VAL A 315 43.29 -3.36 -20.09
CA VAL A 315 44.65 -2.83 -19.83
C VAL A 315 44.62 -1.31 -20.16
N GLY A 316 45.48 -0.40 -19.66
CA GLY A 316 46.62 -0.47 -18.73
C GLY A 316 47.79 0.45 -19.18
N SER A 317 48.60 0.94 -18.22
CA SER A 317 49.64 2.00 -18.37
C SER A 317 49.12 3.42 -18.71
N GLY A 318 49.68 4.53 -18.19
CA GLY A 318 50.69 4.64 -17.12
C GLY A 318 51.01 6.08 -16.66
N ALA A 319 51.38 6.20 -15.38
CA ALA A 319 52.26 7.19 -14.73
C ALA A 319 51.97 8.73 -14.70
N LYS A 320 52.12 9.29 -13.47
CA LYS A 320 52.32 10.70 -13.05
C LYS A 320 51.18 11.72 -13.33
N GLY A 321 50.85 12.64 -12.40
CA GLY A 321 51.29 12.80 -11.01
C GLY A 321 50.96 14.19 -10.41
N THR A 322 51.00 14.28 -9.07
CA THR A 322 51.16 15.50 -8.24
C THR A 322 50.09 16.62 -8.21
N GLN A 323 49.48 16.76 -7.02
CA GLN A 323 49.34 17.97 -6.15
C GLN A 323 48.77 19.32 -6.64
N GLY A 324 47.96 19.94 -5.76
CA GLY A 324 47.58 21.36 -5.75
C GLY A 324 46.17 21.60 -5.19
N THR A 325 45.92 21.57 -3.87
CA THR A 325 45.89 22.73 -2.92
C THR A 325 44.94 23.89 -3.27
N GLN A 326 43.97 24.15 -2.35
CA GLN A 326 43.46 25.46 -1.85
C GLN A 326 43.07 26.61 -2.82
N ALA A 327 42.20 27.57 -2.50
CA ALA A 327 41.14 27.76 -1.48
C ALA A 327 40.35 29.05 -1.81
N ASP A 328 39.26 29.31 -1.07
CA ASP A 328 38.64 30.62 -0.75
C ASP A 328 37.99 31.53 -1.83
N GLY A 329 37.07 32.40 -1.35
CA GLY A 329 36.45 33.53 -2.06
C GLY A 329 35.03 33.25 -2.59
N SER A 330 33.94 33.30 -1.81
CA SER A 330 33.35 34.41 -1.01
C SER A 330 32.55 35.44 -1.83
N SER A 331 31.37 35.81 -1.30
CA SER A 331 30.57 37.02 -1.57
C SER A 331 30.16 37.32 -3.03
N SER A 332 28.91 37.08 -3.44
CA SER A 332 27.72 37.88 -3.13
C SER A 332 27.73 39.33 -3.65
N THR A 333 26.75 39.66 -4.50
CA THR A 333 26.19 41.01 -4.64
C THR A 333 24.82 40.94 -5.29
N GLU A 334 23.86 41.67 -4.72
CA GLU A 334 22.47 41.71 -5.20
C GLU A 334 22.32 42.64 -6.41
N LYS A 335 21.30 42.40 -7.23
CA LYS A 335 20.64 43.48 -7.98
C LYS A 335 19.13 43.27 -8.01
N LYS A 336 18.44 44.12 -7.25
CA LYS A 336 16.99 44.28 -7.24
C LYS A 336 16.59 45.17 -8.42
N SER A 337 15.57 44.78 -9.20
CA SER A 337 14.90 45.64 -10.16
C SER A 337 13.40 45.65 -9.88
N GLU A 338 12.85 46.84 -9.70
CA GLU A 338 11.43 47.04 -9.45
C GLU A 338 10.67 47.13 -10.79
N ASN A 339 9.44 46.62 -10.82
CA ASN A 339 8.41 47.20 -11.68
C ASN A 339 7.05 47.10 -10.96
N ALA A 340 6.19 48.08 -11.18
CA ALA A 340 4.97 48.30 -10.41
C ALA A 340 3.76 48.52 -11.32
N SER A 341 2.56 48.47 -10.72
CA SER A 341 1.25 48.81 -11.30
C SER A 341 0.69 47.80 -12.34
N SER A 342 -0.62 47.57 -12.46
CA SER A 342 -1.77 48.03 -11.64
C SER A 342 -3.07 47.28 -12.00
N SER A 343 -4.07 47.33 -11.10
CA SER A 343 -5.53 47.30 -11.37
C SER A 343 -6.15 46.04 -12.02
N ALA A 344 -7.40 45.63 -11.72
CA ALA A 344 -8.38 46.04 -10.71
C ALA A 344 -9.41 44.90 -10.45
N ALA A 345 -10.35 45.15 -9.53
CA ALA A 345 -11.48 44.28 -9.13
C ALA A 345 -12.54 44.10 -10.27
N ALA A 346 -13.65 43.34 -10.15
CA ALA A 346 -14.40 42.95 -8.95
C ALA A 346 -15.40 41.77 -9.16
N SER A 347 -16.06 41.36 -8.07
CA SER A 347 -17.45 40.85 -7.99
C SER A 347 -17.89 39.69 -8.90
N SER A 348 -17.98 38.45 -8.42
CA SER A 348 -19.11 37.88 -7.62
C SER A 348 -20.39 37.57 -8.39
N SER A 349 -20.82 36.30 -8.39
CA SER A 349 -22.22 35.92 -8.10
C SER A 349 -22.36 34.41 -7.88
N SER A 350 -23.24 34.06 -6.95
CA SER A 350 -23.65 32.70 -6.64
C SER A 350 -24.88 32.30 -7.44
N ALA A 351 -24.96 31.06 -7.92
CA ALA A 351 -26.23 30.43 -8.29
C ALA A 351 -26.21 28.93 -7.95
N SER A 352 -27.03 28.56 -6.97
CA SER A 352 -27.38 27.18 -6.67
C SER A 352 -28.34 26.62 -7.72
N SER A 353 -28.21 25.34 -8.07
CA SER A 353 -29.37 24.57 -8.54
C SER A 353 -29.34 23.15 -7.98
N SER A 354 -30.50 22.72 -7.50
CA SER A 354 -30.78 21.40 -6.94
C SER A 354 -31.20 20.42 -8.03
N SER A 355 -30.82 19.16 -7.92
CA SER A 355 -31.57 18.07 -8.55
C SER A 355 -31.58 16.81 -7.68
N SER A 356 -32.64 16.02 -7.82
CA SER A 356 -33.01 14.91 -6.94
C SER A 356 -33.42 13.68 -7.75
N SER A 357 -32.77 12.54 -7.50
CA SER A 357 -33.25 11.18 -7.78
C SER A 357 -32.32 10.21 -7.02
N SER A 358 -32.74 9.29 -6.15
CA SER A 358 -33.77 8.23 -6.20
C SER A 358 -33.34 6.99 -7.00
N GLY A 359 -33.10 5.88 -6.27
CA GLY A 359 -33.20 4.50 -6.77
C GLY A 359 -31.95 3.91 -7.43
N GLY A 360 -31.57 2.69 -7.02
CA GLY A 360 -30.49 1.92 -7.65
C GLY A 360 -29.84 0.88 -6.72
N GLU A 361 -30.52 -0.25 -6.48
CA GLU A 361 -29.86 -1.49 -6.04
C GLU A 361 -29.16 -2.20 -7.22
N GLU A 362 -28.52 -3.34 -6.94
CA GLU A 362 -27.75 -4.21 -7.86
C GLU A 362 -26.29 -3.75 -8.16
N ALA A 363 -25.29 -4.63 -8.28
CA ALA A 363 -25.23 -6.09 -8.06
C ALA A 363 -23.85 -6.51 -7.49
N VAL A 364 -23.81 -7.63 -6.76
CA VAL A 364 -22.58 -8.30 -6.33
C VAL A 364 -22.29 -9.46 -7.32
N PRO A 365 -21.12 -9.51 -7.97
CA PRO A 365 -20.73 -10.68 -8.77
C PRO A 365 -20.35 -11.85 -7.85
N ASN A 366 -21.26 -12.81 -7.76
CA ASN A 366 -21.10 -14.07 -7.04
C ASN A 366 -20.25 -15.06 -7.87
N SER A 367 -19.24 -15.72 -7.27
CA SER A 367 -18.63 -16.90 -7.87
C SER A 367 -18.11 -17.90 -6.83
N ALA A 368 -18.16 -19.19 -7.21
CA ALA A 368 -17.79 -20.41 -6.48
C ALA A 368 -18.93 -21.14 -5.73
N LYS A 369 -19.80 -21.83 -6.49
CA LYS A 369 -20.47 -23.05 -5.98
C LYS A 369 -19.57 -24.26 -6.21
N ASN A 370 -19.53 -25.11 -5.18
CA ASN A 370 -18.60 -26.24 -5.07
C ASN A 370 -19.01 -27.44 -5.94
N ASN A 371 -18.04 -28.29 -6.23
CA ASN A 371 -18.16 -29.47 -7.08
C ASN A 371 -18.93 -30.60 -6.37
N GLY A 372 -19.80 -31.31 -7.08
CA GLY A 372 -20.66 -32.37 -6.52
C GLY A 372 -20.77 -33.54 -7.49
N GLY A 373 -19.89 -34.54 -7.32
CA GLY A 373 -19.66 -35.55 -8.34
C GLY A 373 -20.76 -36.61 -8.48
N LYS A 374 -20.90 -37.11 -9.71
CA LYS A 374 -21.37 -38.45 -10.03
C LYS A 374 -20.60 -38.95 -11.25
N ASN A 375 -19.96 -40.11 -11.16
CA ASN A 375 -19.83 -40.94 -12.34
C ASN A 375 -19.89 -42.43 -11.99
N LYS A 376 -20.43 -43.22 -12.92
CA LYS A 376 -20.85 -44.61 -12.70
C LYS A 376 -19.76 -45.63 -13.04
N THR A 377 -19.91 -46.79 -12.42
CA THR A 377 -19.27 -48.06 -12.77
C THR A 377 -19.54 -48.49 -14.21
N ALA A 378 -18.50 -48.96 -14.91
CA ALA A 378 -18.57 -49.98 -15.96
C ALA A 378 -17.18 -50.63 -16.10
N ALA A 379 -17.13 -51.93 -16.39
CA ALA A 379 -15.88 -52.70 -16.43
C ALA A 379 -15.68 -53.36 -17.80
N THR A 380 -14.41 -53.53 -18.19
CA THR A 380 -14.01 -54.66 -19.05
C THR A 380 -12.57 -55.06 -18.77
N LYS A 381 -12.31 -56.38 -18.77
CA LYS A 381 -10.95 -56.95 -18.82
C LYS A 381 -10.35 -56.76 -20.22
N SER A 382 -9.03 -56.67 -20.30
CA SER A 382 -8.23 -57.48 -21.21
C SER A 382 -6.83 -57.67 -20.64
N SER A 383 -6.28 -58.86 -20.84
CA SER A 383 -4.97 -59.31 -20.35
C SER A 383 -3.97 -59.37 -21.49
N GLU A 384 -2.70 -59.04 -21.23
CA GLU A 384 -1.59 -59.71 -21.92
C GLU A 384 -0.30 -59.65 -21.09
N LEU A 385 0.50 -60.72 -21.18
CA LEU A 385 1.90 -60.78 -20.74
C LEU A 385 2.77 -60.12 -21.85
N VAL A 386 4.08 -59.91 -21.80
CA VAL A 386 5.26 -60.51 -21.12
C VAL A 386 6.34 -59.39 -21.04
N GLU A 387 7.56 -59.51 -20.50
CA GLU A 387 8.37 -60.63 -19.96
C GLU A 387 8.84 -60.30 -18.51
N GLY A 388 9.73 -61.12 -17.94
CA GLY A 388 10.51 -60.76 -16.76
C GLY A 388 11.52 -61.84 -16.35
N GLY A 389 12.82 -61.56 -16.53
CA GLY A 389 13.92 -62.23 -15.84
C GLY A 389 14.74 -63.26 -16.62
N THR A 390 16.07 -63.05 -16.64
CA THR A 390 17.06 -63.96 -16.02
C THR A 390 18.46 -63.31 -16.00
N ALA A 391 19.40 -63.93 -15.27
CA ALA A 391 20.79 -63.53 -14.97
C ALA A 391 20.94 -62.40 -13.91
N GLY A 392 21.84 -62.52 -12.92
CA GLY A 392 22.84 -63.56 -12.65
C GLY A 392 23.33 -63.53 -11.18
N PRO A 393 24.24 -64.44 -10.79
CA PRO A 393 24.40 -64.90 -9.41
C PRO A 393 25.54 -64.22 -8.61
N ASP A 394 25.41 -64.25 -7.29
CA ASP A 394 26.37 -64.85 -6.33
C ASP A 394 25.65 -65.12 -4.99
#